data_AF-A0A1N6ESF4-F1
#
_entry.id   AF-A0A1N6ESF4-F1
#
_cell.length_a   1.000
_cell.length_b   1.000
_cell.length_c   1.000
_cell.angle_alpha   90.00
_cell.angle_beta   90.00
_cell.angle_gamma   90.00
#
_symmetry.space_group_name_H-M   'P 1'
#
loop_
_entity.id
_entity.type
_entity.pdbx_description
1 polymer ?
#
loop_
_entity_poly.entity_id
_entity_poly.type
_entity_poly.pdbx_seq_one_letter_code
_entity_poly.pdbx_strand_id
1 'polypeptide(L)'
;MSVSEILFVVAGALLGLAFQGGMFLFLIPFAVVAFSLACMNRPNVPPNTSVLPVIKSNKRSTALTPVVSPDLRNEFTNNVKMDTNEPNSSLRVNQVWARANSDVDKAFGDMLRCLKVLMPQANTLTIFTNGGSANELRLRTFQSDIPNIIDTGAKITDNMGILSQLLRPEVSRILEGDLLVGKRLTYYIENRMIRSLVGVPLLDRDERRLGVLLVDSLHPNAFTAAEAQALSFIAHAMYMVSFKSYISAQNYIEQQQFSTLYHYQRKFFQTMSVKDIYKQMFEYVKENMPFDRLTILLLDKPKEGAGRVIYCVGMDSEQFVDKQFTLSDKGIFVLALMRNRPVFRSFNSGYADYVPRLNDSEKRNMELRQLFVMPVSSEPDSKTAELAICLESRYNNRYQDHEKKLLKAFAGVAGFAYARACQFEKGKDLATRDGLTGLMNHRSLQEALRTEKVRADRKKYNIGVLMMDIDHFKSVNDTYGHPVGDEVIKGIATAISGEIRKEIDVVARYGGEEFVVALIDTTSEGMVETAERIRKAVGKLEFNVHKTDPLRVTVSIGAFLVEPEFSDMKKAVNNADQALYKAKDGGRNQVVRFETIETEAVGD
;
A
#
# COMPACT_ATOMS: atom_id res chain seq x y z
N MET A 1 33.27 -30.49 15.75
CA MET A 1 33.19 -29.14 16.34
C MET A 1 32.92 -28.14 15.23
N SER A 2 31.89 -27.29 15.38
CA SER A 2 31.64 -26.20 14.43
C SER A 2 32.79 -25.17 14.47
N VAL A 3 32.97 -24.39 13.40
CA VAL A 3 33.98 -23.29 13.37
C VAL A 3 33.76 -22.34 14.54
N SER A 4 32.50 -22.10 14.92
CA SER A 4 32.16 -21.30 16.10
C SER A 4 32.65 -21.93 17.41
N GLU A 5 32.47 -23.23 17.61
CA GLU A 5 32.95 -23.93 18.81
C GLU A 5 34.47 -23.90 18.94
N ILE A 6 35.19 -24.10 17.84
CA ILE A 6 36.66 -24.00 17.82
C ILE A 6 37.10 -22.60 18.24
N LEU A 7 36.46 -21.57 17.70
CA LEU A 7 36.80 -20.18 18.01
C LEU A 7 36.42 -19.77 19.44
N PHE A 8 35.35 -20.32 20.02
CA PHE A 8 35.04 -20.13 21.44
C PHE A 8 36.06 -20.82 22.35
N VAL A 9 36.51 -22.02 21.98
CA VAL A 9 37.57 -22.74 22.72
C VAL A 9 38.88 -21.98 22.64
N VAL A 10 39.26 -21.49 21.45
CA VAL A 10 40.46 -20.66 21.25
C VAL A 10 40.35 -19.35 22.04
N ALA A 11 39.21 -18.67 22.01
CA ALA A 11 38.98 -17.48 22.81
C ALA A 11 39.11 -17.76 24.31
N GLY A 12 38.47 -18.81 24.81
CA GLY A 12 38.55 -19.21 26.21
C GLY A 12 39.97 -19.57 26.64
N ALA A 13 40.74 -20.26 25.78
CA ALA A 13 42.14 -20.60 26.05
C ALA A 13 43.03 -19.35 26.09
N LEU A 14 42.87 -18.42 25.15
CA LEU A 14 43.62 -17.16 25.11
C LEU A 14 43.28 -16.25 26.30
N LEU A 15 42.01 -16.20 26.69
CA LEU A 15 41.56 -15.50 27.91
C LEU A 15 42.11 -16.17 29.17
N GLY A 16 42.06 -17.50 29.28
CA GLY A 16 42.61 -18.24 30.42
C GLY A 16 44.11 -18.00 30.60
N LEU A 17 44.88 -18.00 29.52
CA LEU A 17 46.31 -17.65 29.55
C LEU A 17 46.55 -16.19 29.94
N ALA A 18 45.71 -15.27 29.48
CA ALA A 18 45.81 -13.85 29.86
C ALA A 18 45.50 -13.60 31.34
N PHE A 19 44.54 -14.33 31.92
CA PHE A 19 44.16 -14.21 33.33
C PHE A 19 45.13 -14.91 34.30
N GLN A 20 46.07 -15.73 33.82
CA GLN A 20 47.19 -16.23 34.62
C GLN A 20 48.26 -15.15 34.91
N GLY A 21 48.14 -13.95 34.31
CA GLY A 21 48.95 -12.77 34.62
C GLY A 21 50.28 -12.68 33.87
N GLY A 22 50.97 -11.54 34.02
CA GLY A 22 52.30 -11.30 33.47
C GLY A 22 52.32 -10.98 31.96
N MET A 23 53.23 -11.62 31.22
CA MET A 23 53.52 -11.36 29.80
C MET A 23 52.33 -11.66 28.87
N PHE A 24 51.32 -12.43 29.31
CA PHE A 24 50.24 -12.92 28.43
C PHE A 24 49.05 -11.98 28.25
N LEU A 25 49.09 -10.78 28.87
CA LEU A 25 48.03 -9.76 28.71
C LEU A 25 47.84 -9.30 27.26
N PHE A 26 48.86 -9.40 26.41
CA PHE A 26 48.73 -9.09 24.97
C PHE A 26 47.83 -10.09 24.22
N LEU A 27 47.48 -11.23 24.82
CA LEU A 27 46.57 -12.21 24.22
C LEU A 27 45.10 -11.79 24.30
N ILE A 28 44.76 -10.80 25.13
CA ILE A 28 43.37 -10.33 25.32
C ILE A 28 42.74 -9.85 24.00
N PRO A 29 43.38 -8.97 23.20
CA PRO A 29 42.86 -8.59 21.89
C PRO A 29 42.62 -9.79 20.96
N PHE A 30 43.52 -10.79 20.97
CA PHE A 30 43.38 -11.99 20.14
C PHE A 30 42.25 -12.90 20.63
N ALA A 31 42.07 -13.01 21.93
CA ALA A 31 40.94 -13.72 22.54
C ALA A 31 39.61 -13.06 22.17
N VAL A 32 39.56 -11.74 22.22
CA VAL A 32 38.38 -10.94 21.83
C VAL A 32 38.09 -11.06 20.34
N VAL A 33 39.12 -11.07 19.48
CA VAL A 33 38.97 -11.30 18.03
C VAL A 33 38.47 -12.73 17.76
N ALA A 34 39.09 -13.74 18.35
CA ALA A 34 38.65 -15.14 18.23
C ALA A 34 37.21 -15.31 18.71
N PHE A 35 36.84 -14.69 19.83
CA PHE A 35 35.49 -14.72 20.38
C PHE A 35 34.46 -14.04 19.47
N SER A 36 34.82 -12.87 18.93
CA SER A 36 33.98 -12.12 18.00
C SER A 36 33.74 -12.94 16.73
N LEU A 37 34.79 -13.57 16.18
CA LEU A 37 34.69 -14.48 15.05
C LEU A 37 33.85 -15.72 15.37
N ALA A 38 33.94 -16.25 16.60
CA ALA A 38 33.10 -17.37 17.06
C ALA A 38 31.61 -17.02 17.03
N CYS A 39 31.27 -15.84 17.54
CA CYS A 39 29.90 -15.31 17.49
C CYS A 39 29.45 -15.04 16.05
N MET A 40 30.37 -14.61 15.17
CA MET A 40 30.08 -14.36 13.76
C MET A 40 29.79 -15.63 12.96
N ASN A 41 30.40 -16.76 13.32
CA ASN A 41 30.32 -18.03 12.61
C ASN A 41 29.31 -19.02 13.23
N ARG A 42 28.49 -18.62 14.21
CA ARG A 42 27.40 -19.47 14.69
C ARG A 42 26.37 -19.64 13.54
N PRO A 43 25.97 -20.88 13.20
CA PRO A 43 24.92 -21.08 12.21
C PRO A 43 23.63 -20.41 12.68
N ASN A 44 23.02 -19.61 11.81
CA ASN A 44 21.65 -19.15 12.01
C ASN A 44 20.75 -20.38 12.09
N VAL A 45 20.11 -20.61 13.23
CA VAL A 45 19.10 -21.68 13.38
C VAL A 45 18.06 -21.50 12.27
N PRO A 46 17.66 -22.58 11.55
CA PRO A 46 16.70 -22.48 10.46
C PRO A 46 15.39 -21.83 10.93
N PRO A 47 14.66 -21.15 10.03
CA PRO A 47 13.59 -20.22 10.38
C PRO A 47 12.38 -20.81 11.14
N ASN A 48 12.31 -22.12 11.37
CA ASN A 48 11.05 -22.82 11.71
C ASN A 48 10.96 -23.50 13.09
N THR A 49 11.85 -23.24 14.06
CA THR A 49 11.84 -24.02 15.33
C THR A 49 11.33 -23.31 16.59
N SER A 50 10.77 -22.10 16.51
CA SER A 50 10.04 -21.53 17.65
C SER A 50 8.55 -21.43 17.35
N VAL A 51 7.82 -22.51 17.65
CA VAL A 51 6.37 -22.43 17.88
C VAL A 51 6.20 -21.75 19.24
N LEU A 52 5.96 -20.44 19.22
CA LEU A 52 5.52 -19.68 20.40
C LEU A 52 3.99 -19.69 20.48
N PRO A 53 3.42 -19.60 21.70
CA PRO A 53 2.01 -19.83 21.94
C PRO A 53 1.16 -18.82 21.17
N VAL A 54 0.27 -19.33 20.33
CA VAL A 54 -0.82 -18.57 19.76
C VAL A 54 -1.68 -18.12 20.93
N ILE A 55 -1.61 -16.84 21.30
CA ILE A 55 -2.61 -16.23 22.18
C ILE A 55 -3.92 -16.26 21.38
N LYS A 56 -4.70 -17.33 21.56
CA LYS A 56 -6.06 -17.41 21.04
C LYS A 56 -6.90 -16.36 21.76
N SER A 57 -6.99 -15.18 21.18
CA SER A 57 -8.03 -14.21 21.50
C SER A 57 -9.35 -14.79 20.98
N ASN A 58 -10.12 -15.43 21.88
CA ASN A 58 -11.48 -15.87 21.62
C ASN A 58 -12.42 -14.66 21.53
N LYS A 59 -12.44 -13.96 20.39
CA LYS A 59 -13.57 -13.13 19.98
C LYS A 59 -13.83 -13.32 18.50
N ARG A 60 -15.01 -13.87 18.19
CA ARG A 60 -15.51 -14.10 16.83
C ARG A 60 -15.58 -12.77 16.09
N SER A 61 -14.75 -12.61 15.07
CA SER A 61 -15.04 -11.70 13.96
C SER A 61 -16.21 -12.31 13.20
N THR A 62 -17.38 -11.68 13.26
CA THR A 62 -18.47 -12.04 12.35
C THR A 62 -17.98 -11.72 10.95
N ALA A 63 -17.84 -12.74 10.10
CA ALA A 63 -17.53 -12.55 8.69
C ALA A 63 -18.62 -11.67 8.07
N LEU A 64 -18.33 -10.39 7.90
CA LEU A 64 -19.21 -9.42 7.26
C LEU A 64 -18.83 -9.33 5.79
N THR A 65 -19.84 -9.38 4.94
CA THR A 65 -19.72 -9.22 3.49
C THR A 65 -19.14 -7.83 3.20
N PRO A 66 -18.10 -7.70 2.35
CA PRO A 66 -17.55 -6.40 2.02
C PRO A 66 -18.60 -5.53 1.32
N VAL A 67 -18.60 -4.25 1.67
CA VAL A 67 -19.38 -3.22 1.02
C VAL A 67 -18.57 -2.64 -0.11
N VAL A 68 -19.11 -2.70 -1.31
CA VAL A 68 -18.43 -2.32 -2.55
C VAL A 68 -19.34 -1.43 -3.36
N SER A 69 -18.79 -0.38 -3.95
CA SER A 69 -19.57 0.53 -4.79
C SER A 69 -20.17 -0.20 -6.01
N PRO A 70 -21.31 0.25 -6.57
CA PRO A 70 -22.06 -0.50 -7.58
C PRO A 70 -21.24 -0.91 -8.81
N ASP A 71 -20.32 -0.05 -9.25
CA ASP A 71 -19.41 -0.23 -10.39
C ASP A 71 -18.29 -1.28 -10.17
N LEU A 72 -18.08 -1.70 -8.93
CA LEU A 72 -17.04 -2.65 -8.50
C LEU A 72 -17.60 -3.99 -8.00
N ARG A 73 -18.93 -4.14 -7.88
CA ARG A 73 -19.57 -5.35 -7.29
C ARG A 73 -19.18 -6.66 -7.99
N ASN A 74 -18.94 -6.64 -9.30
CA ASN A 74 -18.54 -7.83 -10.07
C ASN A 74 -17.06 -8.22 -9.89
N GLU A 75 -16.21 -7.28 -9.43
CA GLU A 75 -14.76 -7.48 -9.29
C GLU A 75 -14.37 -8.08 -7.94
N PHE A 76 -15.21 -7.85 -6.92
CA PHE A 76 -15.02 -8.28 -5.54
C PHE A 76 -16.07 -9.33 -5.19
N THR A 77 -15.98 -10.53 -5.77
CA THR A 77 -16.89 -11.64 -5.45
C THR A 77 -16.51 -12.33 -4.12
N ASN A 78 -17.54 -12.64 -3.34
CA ASN A 78 -17.51 -13.01 -1.93
C ASN A 78 -16.68 -14.25 -1.58
N ASN A 79 -15.73 -14.10 -0.64
CA ASN A 79 -15.54 -14.93 0.56
C ASN A 79 -14.26 -14.49 1.31
N VAL A 80 -14.28 -13.31 1.93
CA VAL A 80 -13.21 -12.92 2.86
C VAL A 80 -13.59 -13.40 4.25
N LYS A 81 -13.23 -14.65 4.60
CA LYS A 81 -13.25 -15.09 6.00
C LYS A 81 -12.12 -14.36 6.74
N MET A 82 -12.47 -13.33 7.51
CA MET A 82 -11.53 -12.67 8.41
C MET A 82 -11.54 -13.38 9.76
N ASP A 83 -10.79 -14.49 9.87
CA ASP A 83 -10.43 -15.03 11.18
C ASP A 83 -9.33 -14.15 11.77
N THR A 84 -9.61 -13.54 12.93
CA THR A 84 -8.69 -12.77 13.79
C THR A 84 -7.57 -12.03 13.04
N ASN A 85 -7.78 -10.72 12.82
CA ASN A 85 -6.93 -9.84 11.99
C ASN A 85 -5.54 -9.55 12.59
N GLU A 86 -4.77 -10.57 12.93
CA GLU A 86 -3.32 -10.47 12.86
C GLU A 86 -2.95 -10.50 11.39
N PRO A 87 -2.29 -9.45 10.88
CA PRO A 87 -1.91 -9.42 9.48
C PRO A 87 -1.05 -10.66 9.20
N ASN A 88 -1.22 -11.26 8.03
CA ASN A 88 -0.24 -12.21 7.46
C ASN A 88 1.07 -11.50 7.10
N SER A 89 1.37 -10.36 7.73
CA SER A 89 2.57 -9.58 7.57
C SER A 89 3.73 -10.53 7.74
N SER A 90 4.41 -10.81 6.62
CA SER A 90 5.71 -11.48 6.60
C SER A 90 6.69 -10.81 7.56
N LEU A 91 6.47 -9.51 7.83
CA LEU A 91 7.15 -8.66 8.77
C LEU A 91 6.45 -8.60 10.12
N ARG A 92 6.56 -9.68 10.88
CA ARG A 92 6.26 -9.63 12.32
C ARG A 92 7.38 -8.87 13.04
N VAL A 93 7.48 -7.55 12.83
CA VAL A 93 8.59 -6.69 13.29
C VAL A 93 8.86 -6.85 14.79
N ASN A 94 7.80 -6.91 15.60
CA ASN A 94 7.93 -7.15 17.03
C ASN A 94 8.59 -8.51 17.35
N GLN A 95 8.34 -9.54 16.54
CA GLN A 95 8.99 -10.85 16.69
C GLN A 95 10.44 -10.80 16.25
N VAL A 96 10.77 -10.02 15.21
CA VAL A 96 12.18 -9.82 14.79
C VAL A 96 12.98 -9.14 15.90
N TRP A 97 12.45 -8.09 16.53
CA TRP A 97 13.09 -7.43 17.67
C TRP A 97 13.15 -8.31 18.92
N ALA A 98 12.08 -9.05 19.23
CA ALA A 98 12.06 -9.99 20.35
C ALA A 98 13.14 -11.08 20.18
N ARG A 99 13.30 -11.60 18.96
CA ARG A 99 14.36 -12.54 18.62
C ARG A 99 15.75 -11.92 18.80
N ALA A 100 15.97 -10.72 18.27
CA ALA A 100 17.24 -10.01 18.42
C ALA A 100 17.59 -9.78 19.90
N ASN A 101 16.61 -9.37 20.73
CA ASN A 101 16.82 -9.22 22.16
C ASN A 101 17.17 -10.56 22.83
N SER A 102 16.43 -11.63 22.51
CA SER A 102 16.71 -12.98 23.04
C SER A 102 18.10 -13.47 22.67
N ASP A 103 18.57 -13.20 21.45
CA ASP A 103 19.91 -13.59 21.00
C ASP A 103 21.01 -12.83 21.77
N VAL A 104 20.79 -11.53 22.02
CA VAL A 104 21.69 -10.69 22.85
C VAL A 104 21.71 -11.17 24.29
N ASP A 105 20.54 -11.45 24.89
CA ASP A 105 20.43 -11.89 26.28
C ASP A 105 21.15 -13.23 26.48
N LYS A 106 20.98 -14.16 25.52
CA LYS A 106 21.69 -15.44 25.52
C LYS A 106 23.21 -15.25 25.40
N ALA A 107 23.66 -14.39 24.47
CA ALA A 107 25.09 -14.13 24.29
C ALA A 107 25.72 -13.48 25.53
N PHE A 108 25.02 -12.53 26.14
CA PHE A 108 25.45 -11.88 27.38
C PHE A 108 25.52 -12.87 28.54
N GLY A 109 24.50 -13.72 28.70
CA GLY A 109 24.51 -14.80 29.70
C GLY A 109 25.64 -15.80 29.50
N ASP A 110 25.91 -16.23 28.26
CA ASP A 110 27.05 -17.09 27.92
C ASP A 110 28.39 -16.44 28.32
N MET A 111 28.56 -15.13 28.02
CA MET A 111 29.77 -14.39 28.39
C MET A 111 29.94 -14.25 29.90
N LEU A 112 28.87 -13.93 30.64
CA LEU A 112 28.93 -13.84 32.10
C LEU A 112 29.29 -15.20 32.74
N ARG A 113 28.77 -16.31 32.22
CA ARG A 113 29.14 -17.65 32.68
C ARG A 113 30.61 -17.97 32.43
N CYS A 114 31.13 -17.63 31.25
CA CYS A 114 32.55 -17.81 30.94
C CYS A 114 33.45 -16.97 31.85
N LEU A 115 33.11 -15.68 32.01
CA LEU A 115 33.81 -14.77 32.92
C LEU A 115 33.80 -15.26 34.37
N LYS A 116 32.67 -15.80 34.85
CA LYS A 116 32.55 -16.36 36.20
C LYS A 116 33.49 -17.55 36.42
N VAL A 117 33.73 -18.38 35.40
CA VAL A 117 34.71 -19.48 35.47
C VAL A 117 36.15 -18.95 35.46
N LEU A 118 36.43 -17.90 34.68
CA LEU A 118 37.75 -17.30 34.57
C LEU A 118 38.14 -16.44 35.78
N MET A 119 37.15 -15.89 36.50
CA MET A 119 37.32 -15.03 37.67
C MET A 119 36.65 -15.66 38.90
N PRO A 120 37.22 -16.74 39.49
CA PRO A 120 36.60 -17.44 40.61
C PRO A 120 36.44 -16.57 41.86
N GLN A 121 37.21 -15.49 41.97
CA GLN A 121 37.10 -14.51 43.05
C GLN A 121 35.94 -13.53 42.88
N ALA A 122 35.35 -13.42 41.68
CA ALA A 122 34.13 -12.65 41.49
C ALA A 122 32.98 -13.36 42.21
N ASN A 123 32.09 -12.63 42.87
CA ASN A 123 30.88 -13.15 43.51
C ASN A 123 29.68 -13.00 42.56
N THR A 124 29.40 -11.78 42.08
CA THR A 124 28.36 -11.50 41.09
C THR A 124 28.88 -10.67 39.92
N LEU A 125 28.44 -11.03 38.72
CA LEU A 125 28.62 -10.27 37.49
C LEU A 125 27.26 -9.81 36.99
N THR A 126 27.12 -8.54 36.62
CA THR A 126 25.86 -7.97 36.13
C THR A 126 26.07 -7.11 34.90
N ILE A 127 25.08 -7.07 34.02
CA ILE A 127 25.04 -6.15 32.88
C ILE A 127 23.79 -5.30 33.01
N PHE A 128 23.99 -3.99 33.00
CA PHE A 128 22.92 -3.01 32.90
C PHE A 128 22.92 -2.39 31.51
N THR A 129 21.75 -2.21 30.91
CA THR A 129 21.60 -1.51 29.62
C THR A 129 20.53 -0.43 29.71
N ASN A 130 20.48 0.47 28.74
CA ASN A 130 19.49 1.54 28.70
C ASN A 130 18.05 1.01 28.85
N GLY A 131 17.33 1.54 29.85
CA GLY A 131 15.97 1.15 30.22
C GLY A 131 14.84 2.00 29.61
N GLY A 132 15.16 2.93 28.70
CA GLY A 132 14.21 3.80 28.01
C GLY A 132 14.38 5.30 28.27
N SER A 133 15.30 5.71 29.15
CA SER A 133 15.68 7.11 29.36
C SER A 133 17.21 7.27 29.33
N ALA A 134 17.70 8.44 28.92
CA ALA A 134 19.13 8.65 28.68
C ALA A 134 20.02 8.43 29.91
N ASN A 135 19.47 8.63 31.13
CA ASN A 135 20.20 8.53 32.41
C ASN A 135 19.72 7.35 33.29
N GLU A 136 19.07 6.34 32.70
CA GLU A 136 18.61 5.16 33.44
C GLU A 136 19.11 3.89 32.78
N LEU A 137 19.93 3.13 33.52
CA LEU A 137 20.30 1.77 33.15
C LEU A 137 19.50 0.78 34.00
N ARG A 138 19.00 -0.28 33.39
CA ARG A 138 18.27 -1.36 34.06
C ARG A 138 19.06 -2.64 33.97
N LEU A 139 18.99 -3.45 35.03
CA LEU A 139 19.58 -4.77 35.05
C LEU A 139 18.99 -5.60 33.91
N ARG A 140 19.85 -6.06 33.00
CA ARG A 140 19.46 -6.86 31.85
C ARG A 140 19.68 -8.35 32.08
N THR A 141 20.84 -8.70 32.63
CA THR A 141 21.20 -10.09 32.95
C THR A 141 22.32 -10.13 33.99
N PHE A 142 22.47 -11.26 34.69
CA PHE A 142 23.48 -11.45 35.72
C PHE A 142 23.90 -12.92 35.85
N GLN A 143 25.07 -13.13 36.48
CA GLN A 143 25.54 -14.43 36.95
C GLN A 143 26.09 -14.23 38.37
N SER A 144 25.60 -15.03 39.34
CA SER A 144 25.97 -14.90 40.75
C SER A 144 26.15 -16.27 41.39
N ASP A 145 26.95 -16.35 42.44
CA ASP A 145 26.98 -17.52 43.33
C ASP A 145 25.68 -17.68 44.12
N ILE A 146 24.94 -16.58 44.33
CA ILE A 146 23.71 -16.55 45.11
C ILE A 146 22.65 -15.76 44.32
N PRO A 147 22.04 -16.34 43.28
CA PRO A 147 21.14 -15.61 42.39
C PRO A 147 19.86 -15.10 43.07
N ASN A 148 19.40 -15.76 44.14
CA ASN A 148 18.13 -15.48 44.80
C ASN A 148 18.06 -14.13 45.53
N ILE A 149 19.20 -13.46 45.73
CA ILE A 149 19.29 -12.17 46.43
C ILE A 149 19.53 -10.99 45.49
N ILE A 150 19.52 -11.22 44.17
CA ILE A 150 19.67 -10.18 43.15
C ILE A 150 18.30 -9.60 42.80
N ASP A 151 18.18 -8.28 42.86
CA ASP A 151 16.97 -7.57 42.43
C ASP A 151 16.93 -7.51 40.89
N THR A 152 16.09 -8.33 40.28
CA THR A 152 15.87 -8.34 38.82
C THR A 152 15.31 -7.02 38.28
N GLY A 153 14.70 -6.20 39.14
CA GLY A 153 14.19 -4.87 38.81
C GLY A 153 15.21 -3.74 39.02
N ALA A 154 16.45 -4.07 39.40
CA ALA A 154 17.45 -3.09 39.76
C ALA A 154 17.74 -2.08 38.65
N LYS A 155 18.01 -0.85 39.06
CA LYS A 155 18.30 0.28 38.18
C LYS A 155 19.53 1.01 38.67
N ILE A 156 20.16 1.77 37.77
CA ILE A 156 21.19 2.75 38.09
C ILE A 156 20.68 4.09 37.56
N THR A 157 20.52 5.05 38.46
CA THR A 157 20.10 6.42 38.16
C THR A 157 21.09 7.42 38.77
N ASP A 158 20.96 8.68 38.35
CA ASP A 158 21.58 9.82 39.03
C ASP A 158 21.21 9.74 40.52
N ASN A 159 22.20 9.74 41.42
CA ASN A 159 22.12 9.58 42.89
C ASN A 159 22.30 8.17 43.49
N MET A 160 22.60 7.12 42.71
CA MET A 160 22.88 5.77 43.26
C MET A 160 24.34 5.52 43.64
N GLY A 161 24.91 6.41 44.46
CA GLY A 161 26.24 6.22 45.07
C GLY A 161 27.34 5.99 44.04
N ILE A 162 28.21 5.00 44.28
CA ILE A 162 29.38 4.74 43.42
C ILE A 162 29.00 4.31 42.00
N LEU A 163 27.90 3.55 41.85
CA LEU A 163 27.45 3.07 40.54
C LEU A 163 26.99 4.21 39.62
N SER A 164 26.50 5.31 40.20
CA SER A 164 26.08 6.50 39.43
C SER A 164 27.25 7.21 38.74
N GLN A 165 28.49 7.00 39.22
CA GLN A 165 29.66 7.55 38.53
C GLN A 165 29.83 6.92 37.14
N LEU A 166 29.36 5.68 36.94
CA LEU A 166 29.33 5.03 35.63
C LEU A 166 28.19 5.55 34.73
N LEU A 167 27.45 6.58 35.11
CA LEU A 167 26.59 7.31 34.17
C LEU A 167 27.31 8.51 33.56
N ARG A 168 28.41 8.97 34.18
CA ARG A 168 29.16 10.15 33.74
C ARG A 168 30.05 9.81 32.53
N PRO A 169 30.00 10.58 31.43
CA PRO A 169 30.79 10.31 30.22
C PRO A 169 32.29 10.19 30.48
N GLU A 170 32.83 10.96 31.43
CA GLU A 170 34.26 11.05 31.73
C GLU A 170 34.81 9.81 32.46
N VAL A 171 33.93 8.98 33.04
CA VAL A 171 34.33 7.81 33.84
C VAL A 171 34.47 6.58 32.94
N SER A 172 35.70 6.25 32.57
CA SER A 172 36.03 5.11 31.70
C SER A 172 36.03 3.75 32.41
N ARG A 173 36.17 3.74 33.75
CA ARG A 173 36.03 2.55 34.61
C ARG A 173 35.94 2.93 36.08
N ILE A 174 35.43 2.01 36.90
CA ILE A 174 35.55 2.00 38.36
C ILE A 174 36.35 0.77 38.77
N LEU A 175 37.31 0.96 39.68
CA LEU A 175 38.04 -0.12 40.35
C LEU A 175 38.16 0.25 41.83
N GLU A 176 37.34 -0.37 42.66
CA GLU A 176 37.35 -0.20 44.12
C GLU A 176 37.93 -1.43 44.78
N GLY A 177 39.08 -1.24 45.43
CA GLY A 177 39.81 -2.29 46.12
C GLY A 177 39.22 -2.63 47.50
N ASP A 178 38.69 -1.67 48.24
CA ASP A 178 38.04 -1.97 49.53
C ASP A 178 36.84 -1.05 49.78
N LEU A 179 35.64 -1.57 49.53
CA LEU A 179 34.39 -0.90 49.86
C LEU A 179 34.23 -0.90 51.39
N LEU A 180 34.37 0.28 51.99
CA LEU A 180 34.14 0.51 53.41
C LEU A 180 32.76 0.01 53.85
N VAL A 181 32.69 -0.52 55.08
CA VAL A 181 31.46 -1.02 55.72
C VAL A 181 30.35 0.03 55.61
N GLY A 182 29.24 -0.31 54.93
CA GLY A 182 28.05 0.54 54.79
C GLY A 182 27.72 1.01 53.37
N LYS A 183 28.60 0.82 52.37
CA LYS A 183 28.26 1.10 50.96
C LYS A 183 27.44 -0.07 50.38
N ARG A 184 26.12 0.15 50.25
CA ARG A 184 25.19 -0.82 49.66
C ARG A 184 25.20 -0.75 48.14
N LEU A 185 25.32 -1.89 47.47
CA LEU A 185 25.07 -1.99 46.03
C LEU A 185 23.59 -2.23 45.78
N THR A 186 22.98 -1.42 44.92
CA THR A 186 21.51 -1.29 44.77
C THR A 186 20.85 -2.50 44.12
N TYR A 187 21.62 -3.39 43.51
CA TYR A 187 21.11 -4.60 42.87
C TYR A 187 21.05 -5.82 43.79
N TYR A 188 21.38 -5.67 45.08
CA TYR A 188 21.11 -6.68 46.10
C TYR A 188 19.88 -6.33 46.94
N ILE A 189 18.98 -7.31 47.07
CA ILE A 189 17.79 -7.23 47.93
C ILE A 189 18.21 -7.09 49.41
N GLU A 190 19.27 -7.79 49.80
CA GLU A 190 19.84 -7.78 51.16
C GLU A 190 21.23 -7.15 51.18
N ASN A 191 21.61 -6.50 52.28
CA ASN A 191 22.93 -5.87 52.38
C ASN A 191 24.04 -6.92 52.50
N ARG A 192 24.89 -7.02 51.47
CA ARG A 192 26.07 -7.89 51.45
C ARG A 192 27.32 -7.08 51.75
N MET A 193 28.23 -7.69 52.51
CA MET A 193 29.59 -7.18 52.75
C MET A 193 30.45 -7.36 51.50
N ILE A 194 30.05 -6.75 50.38
CA ILE A 194 30.87 -6.66 49.17
C ILE A 194 32.08 -5.81 49.51
N ARG A 195 33.27 -6.31 49.21
CA ARG A 195 34.54 -5.67 49.55
C ARG A 195 35.25 -5.09 48.34
N SER A 196 35.02 -5.57 47.13
CA SER A 196 35.59 -4.95 45.93
C SER A 196 34.61 -4.93 44.77
N LEU A 197 34.80 -3.97 43.86
CA LEU A 197 33.93 -3.75 42.70
C LEU A 197 34.76 -3.27 41.52
N VAL A 198 34.51 -3.85 40.35
CA VAL A 198 34.92 -3.32 39.06
C VAL A 198 33.68 -3.00 38.24
N GLY A 199 33.69 -1.85 37.59
CA GLY A 199 32.67 -1.47 36.64
C GLY A 199 33.28 -0.89 35.38
N VAL A 200 32.85 -1.38 34.23
CA VAL A 200 33.31 -0.89 32.92
C VAL A 200 32.10 -0.57 32.03
N PRO A 201 32.13 0.54 31.28
CA PRO A 201 31.03 0.90 30.40
C PRO A 201 31.02 0.06 29.12
N LEU A 202 29.82 -0.24 28.61
CA LEU A 202 29.60 -0.68 27.24
C LEU A 202 29.45 0.59 26.39
N LEU A 203 30.48 0.90 25.62
CA LEU A 203 30.55 2.09 24.78
C LEU A 203 30.31 1.73 23.30
N ASP A 204 29.60 2.60 22.59
CA ASP A 204 29.50 2.52 21.13
C ASP A 204 30.73 3.10 20.43
N ARG A 205 30.68 3.21 19.09
CA ARG A 205 31.79 3.78 18.29
C ARG A 205 32.00 5.28 18.52
N ASP A 206 30.95 5.98 18.95
CA ASP A 206 30.96 7.42 19.22
C ASP A 206 31.22 7.70 20.72
N GLU A 207 31.73 6.71 21.46
CA GLU A 207 31.97 6.72 22.91
C GLU A 207 30.71 6.98 23.76
N ARG A 208 29.52 6.76 23.20
CA ARG A 208 28.25 6.86 23.94
C ARG A 208 28.02 5.61 24.76
N ARG A 209 27.53 5.80 25.98
CA ARG A 209 27.28 4.72 26.93
C ARG A 209 25.94 4.04 26.67
N LEU A 210 25.99 2.76 26.33
CA LEU A 210 24.80 1.93 26.10
C LEU A 210 24.46 1.04 27.30
N GLY A 211 25.43 0.81 28.17
CA GLY A 211 25.29 -0.02 29.35
C GLY A 211 26.55 -0.03 30.21
N VAL A 212 26.55 -0.87 31.24
CA VAL A 212 27.71 -1.12 32.12
C VAL A 212 27.79 -2.60 32.47
N LEU A 213 29.00 -3.13 32.53
CA LEU A 213 29.34 -4.44 33.07
C LEU A 213 29.94 -4.23 34.46
N LEU A 214 29.33 -4.82 35.50
CA LEU A 214 29.82 -4.77 36.87
C LEU A 214 30.24 -6.16 37.33
N VAL A 215 31.31 -6.22 38.12
CA VAL A 215 31.84 -7.43 38.73
C VAL A 215 32.18 -7.12 40.19
N ASP A 216 31.57 -7.83 41.13
CA ASP A 216 31.79 -7.64 42.57
C ASP A 216 32.47 -8.83 43.24
N SER A 217 33.04 -8.63 44.43
CA SER A 217 33.61 -9.71 45.26
C SER A 217 33.41 -9.44 46.75
N LEU A 218 33.36 -10.53 47.52
CA LEU A 218 33.40 -10.49 48.99
C LEU A 218 34.81 -10.30 49.56
N HIS A 219 35.85 -10.38 48.72
CA HIS A 219 37.24 -10.22 49.14
C HIS A 219 37.74 -8.80 48.83
N PRO A 220 38.49 -8.15 49.75
CA PRO A 220 39.14 -6.90 49.45
C PRO A 220 40.26 -7.12 48.43
N ASN A 221 40.43 -6.14 47.54
CA ASN A 221 41.42 -6.08 46.46
C ASN A 221 41.37 -7.29 45.53
N ALA A 222 40.18 -7.86 45.31
CA ALA A 222 40.02 -9.06 44.49
C ALA A 222 40.31 -8.83 42.99
N PHE A 223 40.38 -7.57 42.54
CA PHE A 223 40.57 -7.23 41.14
C PHE A 223 41.76 -6.31 40.93
N THR A 224 42.51 -6.58 39.87
CA THR A 224 43.68 -5.82 39.44
C THR A 224 43.33 -4.82 38.34
N ALA A 225 44.20 -3.83 38.11
CA ALA A 225 44.06 -2.89 37.00
C ALA A 225 44.10 -3.58 35.62
N ALA A 226 44.77 -4.73 35.53
CA ALA A 226 44.86 -5.54 34.31
C ALA A 226 43.54 -6.28 34.03
N GLU A 227 42.92 -6.87 35.06
CA GLU A 227 41.59 -7.48 34.94
C GLU A 227 40.51 -6.44 34.61
N ALA A 228 40.57 -5.26 35.23
CA ALA A 228 39.67 -4.15 34.88
C ALA A 228 39.85 -3.74 33.40
N GLN A 229 41.09 -3.71 32.89
CA GLN A 229 41.35 -3.44 31.47
C GLN A 229 40.84 -4.57 30.56
N ALA A 230 41.01 -5.83 30.96
CA ALA A 230 40.47 -6.99 30.25
C ALA A 230 38.95 -6.92 30.14
N LEU A 231 38.26 -6.56 31.23
CA LEU A 231 36.82 -6.37 31.26
C LEU A 231 36.36 -5.27 30.32
N SER A 232 37.12 -4.17 30.16
CA SER A 232 36.80 -3.14 29.16
C SER A 232 36.81 -3.68 27.73
N PHE A 233 37.77 -4.54 27.38
CA PHE A 233 37.79 -5.19 26.06
C PHE A 233 36.60 -6.14 25.87
N ILE A 234 36.20 -6.86 26.93
CA ILE A 234 35.04 -7.76 26.90
C ILE A 234 33.74 -6.96 26.80
N ALA A 235 33.62 -5.83 27.49
CA ALA A 235 32.49 -4.92 27.37
C ALA A 235 32.36 -4.37 25.94
N HIS A 236 33.48 -4.08 25.27
CA HIS A 236 33.48 -3.72 23.85
C HIS A 236 33.00 -4.88 22.95
N ALA A 237 33.44 -6.12 23.23
CA ALA A 237 32.96 -7.30 22.50
C ALA A 237 31.44 -7.51 22.70
N MET A 238 30.94 -7.33 23.92
CA MET A 238 29.51 -7.37 24.25
C MET A 238 28.73 -6.32 23.46
N TYR A 239 29.23 -5.08 23.40
CA TYR A 239 28.66 -4.05 22.56
C TYR A 239 28.58 -4.50 21.10
N MET A 240 29.69 -4.97 20.52
CA MET A 240 29.74 -5.40 19.11
C MET A 240 28.74 -6.50 18.78
N VAL A 241 28.54 -7.47 19.69
CA VAL A 241 27.51 -8.52 19.53
C VAL A 241 26.10 -7.92 19.54
N SER A 242 25.80 -7.05 20.50
CA SER A 242 24.49 -6.40 20.57
C SER A 242 24.19 -5.52 19.35
N PHE A 243 25.18 -4.72 18.94
CA PHE A 243 25.11 -3.86 17.76
C PHE A 243 24.84 -4.69 16.50
N LYS A 244 25.59 -5.78 16.30
CA LYS A 244 25.38 -6.67 15.14
C LYS A 244 23.97 -7.26 15.14
N SER A 245 23.48 -7.77 16.28
CA SER A 245 22.14 -8.35 16.37
C SER A 245 21.05 -7.34 16.03
N TYR A 246 21.14 -6.12 16.56
CA TYR A 246 20.15 -5.07 16.30
C TYR A 246 20.22 -4.52 14.87
N ILE A 247 21.42 -4.30 14.32
CA ILE A 247 21.58 -3.87 12.92
C ILE A 247 21.12 -4.96 11.96
N SER A 248 21.43 -6.23 12.24
CA SER A 248 20.95 -7.34 11.41
C SER A 248 19.42 -7.45 11.42
N ALA A 249 18.78 -7.24 12.57
CA ALA A 249 17.33 -7.20 12.69
C ALA A 249 16.74 -6.03 11.90
N GLN A 250 17.32 -4.84 12.02
CA GLN A 250 16.91 -3.66 11.26
C GLN A 250 17.04 -3.86 9.75
N ASN A 251 18.21 -4.33 9.28
CA ASN A 251 18.45 -4.60 7.86
C ASN A 251 17.48 -5.64 7.31
N TYR A 252 17.17 -6.69 8.09
CA TYR A 252 16.18 -7.69 7.70
C TYR A 252 14.79 -7.07 7.57
N ILE A 253 14.39 -6.20 8.51
CA ILE A 253 13.10 -5.49 8.45
C ILE A 253 13.04 -4.61 7.21
N GLU A 254 14.08 -3.81 6.95
CA GLU A 254 14.16 -2.91 5.79
C GLU A 254 14.13 -3.69 4.46
N GLN A 255 14.87 -4.80 4.37
CA GLN A 255 14.89 -5.64 3.17
C GLN A 255 13.52 -6.24 2.86
N GLN A 256 12.82 -6.74 3.87
CA GLN A 256 11.46 -7.26 3.70
C GLN A 256 10.49 -6.15 3.29
N GLN A 257 10.59 -4.95 3.89
CA GLN A 257 9.72 -3.82 3.55
C GLN A 257 9.93 -3.39 2.10
N PHE A 258 11.19 -3.29 1.67
CA PHE A 258 11.56 -3.01 0.30
C PHE A 258 11.03 -4.07 -0.67
N SER A 259 11.20 -5.35 -0.34
CA SER A 259 10.72 -6.46 -1.18
C SER A 259 9.19 -6.43 -1.37
N THR A 260 8.44 -6.18 -0.29
CA THR A 260 6.98 -6.00 -0.35
C THR A 260 6.60 -4.82 -1.25
N LEU A 261 7.20 -3.64 -1.05
CA LEU A 261 6.91 -2.46 -1.85
C LEU A 261 7.24 -2.69 -3.34
N TYR A 262 8.38 -3.32 -3.64
CA TYR A 262 8.80 -3.64 -4.99
C TYR A 262 7.84 -4.61 -5.70
N HIS A 263 7.36 -5.64 -4.98
CA HIS A 263 6.36 -6.58 -5.51
C HIS A 263 5.08 -5.87 -5.94
N TYR A 264 4.54 -4.99 -5.08
CA TYR A 264 3.33 -4.23 -5.38
C TYR A 264 3.55 -3.19 -6.46
N GLN A 265 4.72 -2.54 -6.49
CA GLN A 265 5.11 -1.64 -7.56
C GLN A 265 5.08 -2.35 -8.93
N ARG A 266 5.65 -3.57 -9.03
CA ARG A 266 5.59 -4.36 -10.28
C ARG A 266 4.16 -4.72 -10.68
N LYS A 267 3.34 -5.18 -9.72
CA LYS A 267 1.91 -5.48 -9.98
C LYS A 267 1.17 -4.25 -10.52
N PHE A 268 1.42 -3.07 -9.93
CA PHE A 268 0.83 -1.82 -10.41
C PHE A 268 1.31 -1.42 -11.80
N PHE A 269 2.58 -1.66 -12.16
CA PHE A 269 3.07 -1.37 -13.53
C PHE A 269 2.42 -2.24 -14.62
N GLN A 270 2.01 -3.46 -14.27
CA GLN A 270 1.31 -4.39 -15.16
C GLN A 270 -0.20 -4.11 -15.24
N THR A 271 -0.72 -3.32 -14.31
CA THR A 271 -2.13 -2.99 -14.21
C THR A 271 -2.50 -1.90 -15.22
N MET A 272 -3.62 -2.09 -15.93
CA MET A 272 -4.09 -1.17 -16.98
C MET A 272 -5.43 -0.49 -16.67
N SER A 273 -6.08 -0.83 -15.54
CA SER A 273 -7.38 -0.27 -15.16
C SER A 273 -7.35 0.32 -13.75
N VAL A 274 -8.20 1.30 -13.50
CA VAL A 274 -8.36 1.89 -12.16
C VAL A 274 -8.92 0.85 -11.16
N LYS A 275 -9.79 -0.06 -11.62
CA LYS A 275 -10.42 -1.08 -10.78
C LYS A 275 -9.39 -2.05 -10.18
N ASP A 276 -8.42 -2.46 -10.98
CA ASP A 276 -7.32 -3.30 -10.54
C ASP A 276 -6.44 -2.61 -9.48
N ILE A 277 -6.24 -1.28 -9.58
CA ILE A 277 -5.51 -0.50 -8.57
C ILE A 277 -6.20 -0.63 -7.21
N TYR A 278 -7.52 -0.46 -7.15
CA TYR A 278 -8.27 -0.60 -5.90
C TYR A 278 -8.15 -1.99 -5.30
N LYS A 279 -8.19 -3.03 -6.15
CA LYS A 279 -8.01 -4.42 -5.71
C LYS A 279 -6.62 -4.66 -5.13
N GLN A 280 -5.56 -4.16 -5.77
CA GLN A 280 -4.21 -4.29 -5.25
C GLN A 280 -4.00 -3.48 -3.96
N MET A 281 -4.63 -2.30 -3.82
CA MET A 281 -4.64 -1.55 -2.57
C MET A 281 -5.27 -2.35 -1.43
N PHE A 282 -6.41 -2.98 -1.68
CA PHE A 282 -7.06 -3.85 -0.72
C PHE A 282 -6.17 -5.03 -0.31
N GLU A 283 -5.65 -5.81 -1.27
CA GLU A 283 -4.82 -6.98 -0.96
C GLU A 283 -3.53 -6.59 -0.21
N TYR A 284 -2.92 -5.45 -0.55
CA TYR A 284 -1.77 -4.94 0.19
C TYR A 284 -2.08 -4.72 1.67
N VAL A 285 -3.15 -3.97 1.95
CA VAL A 285 -3.52 -3.63 3.33
C VAL A 285 -3.89 -4.91 4.09
N LYS A 286 -4.66 -5.80 3.47
CA LYS A 286 -5.04 -7.10 4.04
C LYS A 286 -3.83 -7.97 4.41
N GLU A 287 -2.80 -8.00 3.57
CA GLU A 287 -1.60 -8.81 3.82
C GLU A 287 -0.65 -8.17 4.84
N ASN A 288 -0.56 -6.84 4.88
CA ASN A 288 0.54 -6.14 5.57
C ASN A 288 0.12 -5.31 6.78
N MET A 289 -1.16 -4.96 6.92
CA MET A 289 -1.63 -4.02 7.93
C MET A 289 -2.68 -4.67 8.84
N PRO A 290 -2.55 -4.52 10.17
CA PRO A 290 -3.62 -4.91 11.09
C PRO A 290 -4.80 -3.94 10.99
N PHE A 291 -6.03 -4.42 11.00
CA PHE A 291 -7.21 -3.57 11.17
C PHE A 291 -8.36 -4.32 11.85
N ASP A 292 -9.41 -3.64 12.28
CA ASP A 292 -10.71 -4.25 12.55
C ASP A 292 -11.75 -3.78 11.50
N ARG A 293 -11.51 -2.61 10.89
CA ARG A 293 -12.20 -2.15 9.67
C ARG A 293 -11.22 -1.45 8.73
N LEU A 294 -11.39 -1.72 7.44
CA LEU A 294 -10.72 -1.03 6.34
C LEU A 294 -11.79 -0.35 5.48
N THR A 295 -11.62 0.95 5.24
CA THR A 295 -12.43 1.74 4.30
C THR A 295 -11.52 2.42 3.28
N ILE A 296 -11.87 2.33 2.00
CA ILE A 296 -11.20 3.06 0.92
C ILE A 296 -12.19 4.09 0.36
N LEU A 297 -11.75 5.35 0.32
CA LEU A 297 -12.52 6.47 -0.21
C LEU A 297 -11.98 6.91 -1.57
N LEU A 298 -12.88 7.43 -2.40
CA LEU A 298 -12.58 8.09 -3.67
C LEU A 298 -13.21 9.49 -3.68
N LEU A 299 -12.42 10.49 -4.04
CA LEU A 299 -12.88 11.82 -4.40
C LEU A 299 -13.08 11.89 -5.91
N ASP A 300 -14.31 12.16 -6.34
CA ASP A 300 -14.70 12.19 -7.74
C ASP A 300 -14.38 13.57 -8.34
N LYS A 301 -13.20 13.72 -8.96
CA LYS A 301 -12.79 14.99 -9.61
C LYS A 301 -13.81 15.53 -10.64
N PRO A 302 -14.49 14.70 -11.47
CA PRO A 302 -15.56 15.15 -12.37
C PRO A 302 -16.73 15.88 -11.72
N LYS A 303 -17.04 15.58 -10.45
CA LYS A 303 -18.11 16.21 -9.66
C LYS A 303 -17.46 16.94 -8.50
N GLU A 304 -16.86 18.10 -8.78
CA GLU A 304 -16.00 18.86 -7.85
C GLU A 304 -16.46 18.77 -6.40
N GLY A 305 -15.62 18.17 -5.57
CA GLY A 305 -15.82 18.09 -4.12
C GLY A 305 -16.73 16.97 -3.63
N ALA A 306 -17.35 16.18 -4.51
CA ALA A 306 -18.10 14.98 -4.12
C ALA A 306 -17.19 13.75 -4.04
N GLY A 307 -17.39 12.92 -3.02
CA GLY A 307 -16.66 11.68 -2.82
C GLY A 307 -17.57 10.55 -2.36
N ARG A 308 -17.04 9.32 -2.41
CA ARG A 308 -17.79 8.11 -2.07
C ARG A 308 -16.89 7.04 -1.46
N VAL A 309 -17.52 6.12 -0.74
CA VAL A 309 -16.88 4.88 -0.30
C VAL A 309 -16.83 3.91 -1.48
N ILE A 310 -15.63 3.48 -1.87
CA ILE A 310 -15.47 2.49 -2.95
C ILE A 310 -15.38 1.06 -2.41
N TYR A 311 -14.83 0.91 -1.20
CA TYR A 311 -14.65 -0.38 -0.56
C TYR A 311 -14.68 -0.22 0.97
N CYS A 312 -15.40 -1.08 1.67
CA CYS A 312 -15.38 -1.15 3.12
C CYS A 312 -15.55 -2.60 3.58
N VAL A 313 -14.72 -3.06 4.52
CA VAL A 313 -14.80 -4.41 5.09
C VAL A 313 -14.41 -4.41 6.56
N GLY A 314 -14.98 -5.35 7.30
CA GLY A 314 -14.76 -5.50 8.73
C GLY A 314 -15.99 -5.05 9.51
N MET A 315 -15.79 -4.61 10.75
CA MET A 315 -16.91 -4.33 11.65
C MET A 315 -17.78 -3.18 11.20
N ASP A 316 -19.09 -3.36 11.32
CA ASP A 316 -20.10 -2.36 10.95
C ASP A 316 -19.96 -1.83 9.51
N SER A 317 -19.35 -2.61 8.60
CA SER A 317 -19.11 -2.16 7.22
C SER A 317 -20.41 -1.84 6.49
N GLU A 318 -21.52 -2.49 6.86
CA GLU A 318 -22.86 -2.24 6.31
C GLU A 318 -23.34 -0.79 6.47
N GLN A 319 -22.77 -0.02 7.41
CA GLN A 319 -23.10 1.39 7.59
C GLN A 319 -22.53 2.29 6.48
N PHE A 320 -21.59 1.77 5.69
CA PHE A 320 -20.90 2.50 4.62
C PHE A 320 -21.44 2.20 3.22
N VAL A 321 -22.52 1.42 3.11
CA VAL A 321 -23.15 1.07 1.81
C VAL A 321 -23.58 2.32 1.08
N ASP A 322 -23.07 2.49 -0.14
CA ASP A 322 -23.37 3.58 -1.07
C ASP A 322 -23.24 4.99 -0.44
N LYS A 323 -22.44 5.12 0.64
CA LYS A 323 -22.21 6.39 1.32
C LYS A 323 -21.41 7.33 0.43
N GLN A 324 -21.94 8.55 0.32
CA GLN A 324 -21.30 9.69 -0.32
C GLN A 324 -20.97 10.74 0.73
N PHE A 325 -20.00 11.59 0.41
CA PHE A 325 -19.56 12.70 1.22
C PHE A 325 -19.18 13.88 0.32
N THR A 326 -19.04 15.06 0.89
CA THR A 326 -18.46 16.22 0.23
C THR A 326 -17.23 16.70 0.98
N LEU A 327 -16.36 17.48 0.33
CA LEU A 327 -15.20 18.09 1.01
C LEU A 327 -15.59 19.10 2.09
N SER A 328 -16.86 19.53 2.13
CA SER A 328 -17.42 20.37 3.21
C SER A 328 -17.83 19.58 4.46
N ASP A 329 -17.89 18.24 4.39
CA ASP A 329 -18.26 17.41 5.52
C ASP A 329 -17.19 17.42 6.62
N LYS A 330 -17.64 17.36 7.89
CA LYS A 330 -16.79 17.44 9.08
C LYS A 330 -16.25 16.08 9.56
N GLY A 331 -15.97 15.16 8.64
CA GLY A 331 -15.43 13.83 8.95
C GLY A 331 -13.90 13.79 9.03
N ILE A 332 -13.34 12.95 9.91
CA ILE A 332 -11.88 12.79 10.02
C ILE A 332 -11.25 12.15 8.77
N PHE A 333 -11.99 11.30 8.04
CA PHE A 333 -11.51 10.76 6.77
C PHE A 333 -11.48 11.85 5.68
N VAL A 334 -12.51 12.69 5.64
CA VAL A 334 -12.63 13.82 4.71
C VAL A 334 -11.52 14.85 4.97
N LEU A 335 -11.21 15.12 6.25
CA LEU A 335 -10.11 16.01 6.63
C LEU A 335 -8.75 15.55 6.09
N ALA A 336 -8.48 14.24 6.13
CA ALA A 336 -7.22 13.68 5.62
C ALA A 336 -7.10 13.86 4.10
N LEU A 337 -8.19 13.65 3.36
CA LEU A 337 -8.28 13.91 1.92
C LEU A 337 -8.08 15.40 1.60
N MET A 338 -8.82 16.28 2.29
CA MET A 338 -8.81 17.73 2.07
C MET A 338 -7.46 18.37 2.37
N ARG A 339 -6.67 17.78 3.27
CA ARG A 339 -5.34 18.31 3.65
C ARG A 339 -4.18 17.58 2.99
N ASN A 340 -4.46 16.48 2.28
CA ASN A 340 -3.45 15.54 1.78
C ASN A 340 -2.39 15.22 2.87
N ARG A 341 -2.85 14.99 4.09
CA ARG A 341 -1.99 14.68 5.25
C ARG A 341 -2.49 13.46 5.99
N PRO A 342 -1.58 12.53 6.37
CA PRO A 342 -1.98 11.37 7.16
C PRO A 342 -2.51 11.82 8.51
N VAL A 343 -3.60 11.18 8.95
CA VAL A 343 -4.21 11.43 10.24
C VAL A 343 -4.08 10.18 11.09
N PHE A 344 -3.49 10.34 12.26
CA PHE A 344 -3.41 9.29 13.27
C PHE A 344 -4.10 9.79 14.53
N ARG A 345 -5.01 8.99 15.08
CA ARG A 345 -5.73 9.32 16.31
C ARG A 345 -5.88 8.10 17.18
N SER A 346 -5.62 8.29 18.48
CA SER A 346 -5.97 7.34 19.52
C SER A 346 -7.14 7.91 20.32
N PHE A 347 -8.03 7.03 20.75
CA PHE A 347 -9.26 7.36 21.46
C PHE A 347 -9.26 6.68 22.83
N ASN A 348 -9.62 7.42 23.86
CA ASN A 348 -9.84 6.86 25.18
C ASN A 348 -11.24 6.26 25.29
N SER A 349 -11.48 5.38 26.27
CA SER A 349 -12.83 4.88 26.56
C SER A 349 -13.67 6.01 27.17
N GLY A 350 -14.42 6.76 26.36
CA GLY A 350 -15.33 7.80 26.84
C GLY A 350 -16.12 8.52 25.74
N TYR A 351 -17.25 9.11 26.12
CA TYR A 351 -18.19 9.80 25.22
C TYR A 351 -17.65 11.11 24.63
N ALA A 352 -16.67 11.74 25.28
CA ALA A 352 -16.15 13.05 24.89
C ALA A 352 -15.21 13.01 23.67
N ASP A 353 -14.72 11.82 23.29
CA ASP A 353 -13.66 11.66 22.27
C ASP A 353 -14.19 11.21 20.90
N TYR A 354 -15.51 11.06 20.74
CA TYR A 354 -16.11 10.60 19.49
C TYR A 354 -15.90 11.61 18.35
N VAL A 355 -15.48 11.11 17.18
CA VAL A 355 -15.38 11.89 15.94
C VAL A 355 -16.01 11.13 14.77
N PRO A 356 -16.86 11.78 13.96
CA PRO A 356 -17.42 11.18 12.75
C PRO A 356 -16.32 10.86 11.73
N ARG A 357 -16.49 9.75 11.00
CA ARG A 357 -15.55 9.32 9.96
C ARG A 357 -15.80 10.08 8.67
N LEU A 358 -17.05 10.11 8.22
CA LEU A 358 -17.49 10.85 7.03
C LEU A 358 -18.26 12.12 7.36
N ASN A 359 -19.35 12.02 8.12
CA ASN A 359 -20.20 13.16 8.48
C ASN A 359 -21.00 12.91 9.77
N ASP A 360 -21.70 13.94 10.26
CA ASP A 360 -22.41 13.92 11.55
C ASP A 360 -23.62 12.96 11.60
N SER A 361 -24.06 12.42 10.45
CA SER A 361 -25.16 11.45 10.38
C SER A 361 -24.75 10.02 10.75
N GLU A 362 -23.46 9.80 11.01
CA GLU A 362 -22.90 8.47 11.25
C GLU A 362 -23.19 7.95 12.66
N LYS A 363 -23.51 6.66 12.77
CA LYS A 363 -23.69 6.02 14.08
C LYS A 363 -22.39 6.08 14.88
N ARG A 364 -22.53 6.39 16.17
CA ARG A 364 -21.41 6.46 17.10
C ARG A 364 -20.85 5.05 17.34
N ASN A 365 -19.53 4.91 17.19
CA ASN A 365 -18.81 3.68 17.54
C ASN A 365 -17.91 3.98 18.74
N MET A 366 -18.27 3.41 19.89
CA MET A 366 -17.57 3.61 21.18
C MET A 366 -16.44 2.58 21.41
N GLU A 367 -16.33 1.57 20.55
CA GLU A 367 -15.30 0.53 20.63
C GLU A 367 -14.01 0.94 19.93
N LEU A 368 -14.06 1.95 19.05
CA LEU A 368 -12.89 2.48 18.36
C LEU A 368 -11.84 2.97 19.38
N ARG A 369 -10.59 2.53 19.19
CA ARG A 369 -9.44 2.91 20.02
C ARG A 369 -8.33 3.55 19.21
N GLN A 370 -8.14 3.14 17.96
CA GLN A 370 -7.18 3.77 17.06
C GLN A 370 -7.72 3.89 15.65
N LEU A 371 -7.30 4.98 14.99
CA LEU A 371 -7.62 5.29 13.62
C LEU A 371 -6.37 5.80 12.92
N PHE A 372 -6.15 5.29 11.71
CA PHE A 372 -5.07 5.70 10.84
C PHE A 372 -5.59 5.89 9.42
N VAL A 373 -5.57 7.13 8.95
CA VAL A 373 -5.99 7.51 7.61
C VAL A 373 -4.77 7.94 6.82
N MET A 374 -4.53 7.25 5.71
CA MET A 374 -3.47 7.58 4.77
C MET A 374 -4.07 8.09 3.46
N PRO A 375 -3.92 9.39 3.14
CA PRO A 375 -4.27 9.89 1.82
C PRO A 375 -3.35 9.27 0.77
N VAL A 376 -3.91 9.03 -0.40
CA VAL A 376 -3.24 8.49 -1.59
C VAL A 376 -3.48 9.52 -2.67
N SER A 377 -2.41 10.24 -3.03
CA SER A 377 -2.48 11.27 -4.05
C SER A 377 -1.59 10.99 -5.25
N SER A 378 -2.07 11.34 -6.44
CA SER A 378 -1.25 11.32 -7.66
C SER A 378 -0.12 12.34 -7.61
N GLU A 379 -0.34 13.46 -6.93
CA GLU A 379 0.62 14.56 -6.80
C GLU A 379 0.89 14.81 -5.31
N PRO A 380 2.12 14.53 -4.83
CA PRO A 380 2.46 14.68 -3.40
C PRO A 380 2.19 16.07 -2.84
N ASP A 381 2.36 17.12 -3.65
CA ASP A 381 2.20 18.52 -3.25
C ASP A 381 0.77 19.06 -3.51
N SER A 382 -0.15 18.22 -4.00
CA SER A 382 -1.54 18.60 -4.17
C SER A 382 -2.18 18.96 -2.83
N LYS A 383 -3.05 19.97 -2.84
CA LYS A 383 -3.84 20.36 -1.67
C LYS A 383 -4.81 19.26 -1.23
N THR A 384 -5.28 18.45 -2.18
CA THR A 384 -6.28 17.39 -1.93
C THR A 384 -5.83 16.08 -2.52
N ALA A 385 -6.06 14.99 -1.79
CA ALA A 385 -5.83 13.63 -2.30
C ALA A 385 -7.07 13.07 -3.01
N GLU A 386 -6.84 12.20 -3.99
CA GLU A 386 -7.88 11.52 -4.77
C GLU A 386 -8.48 10.33 -4.03
N LEU A 387 -7.67 9.67 -3.21
CA LEU A 387 -8.01 8.44 -2.53
C LEU A 387 -7.58 8.51 -1.06
N ALA A 388 -8.20 7.71 -0.20
CA ALA A 388 -7.72 7.52 1.17
C ALA A 388 -7.90 6.07 1.62
N ILE A 389 -6.86 5.52 2.24
CA ILE A 389 -6.90 4.24 2.96
C ILE A 389 -7.16 4.54 4.43
N CYS A 390 -8.29 4.07 4.96
CA CYS A 390 -8.72 4.34 6.32
C CYS A 390 -8.74 3.04 7.12
N LEU A 391 -7.88 2.95 8.14
CA LEU A 391 -7.75 1.81 9.03
C LEU A 391 -8.27 2.16 10.42
N GLU A 392 -9.05 1.26 10.99
CA GLU A 392 -9.64 1.43 12.32
C GLU A 392 -9.40 0.19 13.16
N SER A 393 -9.14 0.36 14.46
CA SER A 393 -8.95 -0.73 15.40
C SER A 393 -9.55 -0.47 16.78
N ARG A 394 -10.01 -1.55 17.44
CA ARG A 394 -10.46 -1.58 18.85
C ARG A 394 -9.32 -1.78 19.85
N TYR A 395 -8.10 -1.93 19.36
CA TYR A 395 -6.92 -2.12 20.19
C TYR A 395 -6.07 -0.85 20.22
N ASN A 396 -5.50 -0.56 21.38
CA ASN A 396 -4.49 0.48 21.51
C ASN A 396 -3.16 -0.02 20.91
N ASN A 397 -2.32 0.92 20.47
CA ASN A 397 -0.95 0.66 19.99
C ASN A 397 -0.86 -0.35 18.83
N ARG A 398 -1.90 -0.42 17.99
CA ARG A 398 -1.99 -1.27 16.81
C ARG A 398 -1.16 -0.77 15.64
N TYR A 399 -1.01 0.55 15.48
CA TYR A 399 -0.22 1.17 14.40
C TYR A 399 1.04 1.82 14.96
N GLN A 400 2.17 1.10 14.93
CA GLN A 400 3.48 1.62 15.30
C GLN A 400 4.08 2.42 14.13
N ASP A 401 5.26 3.00 14.35
CA ASP A 401 5.90 3.84 13.34
C ASP A 401 6.30 3.08 12.07
N HIS A 402 6.53 1.77 12.18
CA HIS A 402 6.86 0.95 11.02
C HIS A 402 5.64 0.72 10.11
N GLU A 403 4.45 0.44 10.65
CA GLU A 403 3.22 0.35 9.85
C GLU A 403 2.88 1.70 9.19
N LYS A 404 3.09 2.80 9.92
CA LYS A 404 2.89 4.15 9.37
C LYS A 404 3.82 4.44 8.18
N LYS A 405 5.12 4.13 8.32
CA LYS A 405 6.11 4.30 7.25
C LYS A 405 5.82 3.41 6.05
N LEU A 406 5.48 2.16 6.30
CA LEU A 406 5.16 1.17 5.27
C LEU A 406 3.92 1.59 4.46
N LEU A 407 2.82 1.95 5.12
CA LEU A 407 1.61 2.42 4.43
C LEU A 407 1.84 3.74 3.70
N LYS A 408 2.64 4.66 4.25
CA LYS A 408 3.00 5.92 3.58
C LYS A 408 3.78 5.67 2.28
N ALA A 409 4.77 4.78 2.32
CA ALA A 409 5.54 4.43 1.14
C ALA A 409 4.66 3.77 0.08
N PHE A 410 3.78 2.86 0.49
CA PHE A 410 2.80 2.24 -0.41
C PHE A 410 1.82 3.23 -1.01
N ALA A 411 1.30 4.18 -0.22
CA ALA A 411 0.38 5.21 -0.69
C ALA A 411 0.99 6.07 -1.81
N GLY A 412 2.29 6.37 -1.74
CA GLY A 412 3.00 7.04 -2.84
C GLY A 412 3.02 6.22 -4.12
N VAL A 413 3.31 4.91 -4.02
CA VAL A 413 3.31 4.01 -5.19
C VAL A 413 1.90 3.85 -5.76
N ALA A 414 0.89 3.67 -4.91
CA ALA A 414 -0.50 3.53 -5.31
C ALA A 414 -1.04 4.81 -5.97
N GLY A 415 -0.69 5.99 -5.45
CA GLY A 415 -1.09 7.28 -6.01
C GLY A 415 -0.55 7.49 -7.43
N PHE A 416 0.72 7.17 -7.66
CA PHE A 416 1.32 7.22 -8.99
C PHE A 416 0.65 6.23 -9.96
N ALA A 417 0.40 5.00 -9.51
CA ALA A 417 -0.25 3.98 -10.32
C ALA A 417 -1.70 4.37 -10.70
N TYR A 418 -2.44 4.93 -9.74
CA TYR A 418 -3.78 5.46 -9.96
C TYR A 418 -3.78 6.57 -11.02
N ALA A 419 -2.87 7.54 -10.89
CA ALA A 419 -2.73 8.63 -11.87
C ALA A 419 -2.52 8.11 -13.29
N ARG A 420 -1.62 7.14 -13.45
CA ARG A 420 -1.32 6.50 -14.72
C ARG A 420 -2.53 5.76 -15.29
N ALA A 421 -3.25 5.00 -14.46
CA ALA A 421 -4.45 4.29 -14.88
C ALA A 421 -5.54 5.28 -15.36
N CYS A 422 -5.79 6.36 -14.61
CA CYS A 422 -6.73 7.40 -15.03
C CYS A 422 -6.32 8.09 -16.34
N GLN A 423 -5.02 8.39 -16.53
CA GLN A 423 -4.52 8.97 -17.78
C GLN A 423 -4.68 8.01 -18.96
N PHE A 424 -4.42 6.71 -18.74
CA PHE A 424 -4.57 5.69 -19.77
C PHE A 424 -6.04 5.50 -20.17
N GLU A 425 -6.96 5.48 -19.22
CA GLU A 425 -8.41 5.42 -19.49
C GLU A 425 -8.89 6.66 -20.26
N LYS A 426 -8.50 7.87 -19.84
CA LYS A 426 -8.79 9.11 -20.57
C LYS A 426 -8.21 9.09 -21.99
N GLY A 427 -6.98 8.60 -22.15
CA GLY A 427 -6.33 8.46 -23.44
C GLY A 427 -7.05 7.47 -24.35
N LYS A 428 -7.55 6.36 -23.81
CA LYS A 428 -8.40 5.41 -24.55
C LYS A 428 -9.73 6.04 -24.96
N ASP A 429 -10.40 6.77 -24.08
CA ASP A 429 -11.67 7.42 -24.41
C ASP A 429 -11.49 8.46 -25.52
N LEU A 430 -10.45 9.31 -25.43
CA LEU A 430 -10.10 10.28 -26.48
C LEU A 430 -9.66 9.61 -27.78
N ALA A 431 -8.97 8.47 -27.70
CA ALA A 431 -8.55 7.71 -28.88
C ALA A 431 -9.71 6.97 -29.56
N THR A 432 -10.80 6.70 -28.84
CA THR A 432 -11.90 5.86 -29.35
C THR A 432 -13.21 6.57 -29.63
N ARG A 433 -13.47 7.70 -28.95
CA ARG A 433 -14.71 8.46 -29.05
C ARG A 433 -14.49 9.84 -29.67
N ASP A 434 -15.57 10.40 -30.22
CA ASP A 434 -15.65 11.78 -30.66
C ASP A 434 -15.93 12.70 -29.47
N GLY A 435 -15.16 13.78 -29.33
CA GLY A 435 -15.22 14.66 -28.17
C GLY A 435 -16.49 15.51 -28.05
N LEU A 436 -17.24 15.69 -29.14
CA LEU A 436 -18.47 16.49 -29.14
C LEU A 436 -19.72 15.65 -28.86
N THR A 437 -19.81 14.47 -29.49
CA THR A 437 -21.00 13.62 -29.47
C THR A 437 -20.89 12.45 -28.48
N GLY A 438 -19.68 12.10 -28.07
CA GLY A 438 -19.42 10.90 -27.27
C GLY A 438 -19.62 9.58 -28.03
N LEU A 439 -19.97 9.60 -29.32
CA LEU A 439 -20.05 8.42 -30.17
C LEU A 439 -18.65 7.86 -30.48
N MET A 440 -18.55 6.69 -31.10
CA MET A 440 -17.25 6.23 -31.63
C MET A 440 -16.72 7.23 -32.66
N ASN A 441 -15.40 7.38 -32.72
CA ASN A 441 -14.77 8.13 -33.80
C ASN A 441 -14.57 7.26 -35.05
N HIS A 442 -14.26 7.89 -36.18
CA HIS A 442 -13.99 7.23 -37.46
C HIS A 442 -13.00 6.05 -37.34
N ARG A 443 -11.88 6.23 -36.61
CA ARG A 443 -10.86 5.18 -36.48
C ARG A 443 -11.40 3.94 -35.76
N SER A 444 -12.20 4.13 -34.71
CA SER A 444 -12.75 3.04 -33.91
C SER A 444 -13.85 2.29 -34.63
N LEU A 445 -14.66 3.00 -35.43
CA LEU A 445 -15.63 2.38 -36.31
C LEU A 445 -14.97 1.40 -37.30
N GLN A 446 -13.87 1.81 -37.94
CA GLN A 446 -13.18 0.96 -38.92
C GLN A 446 -12.70 -0.35 -38.28
N GLU A 447 -12.17 -0.28 -37.07
CA GLU A 447 -11.72 -1.48 -36.35
C GLU A 447 -12.90 -2.34 -35.85
N ALA A 448 -13.99 -1.71 -35.41
CA ALA A 448 -15.22 -2.40 -35.02
C ALA A 448 -15.81 -3.17 -36.22
N LEU A 449 -15.96 -2.52 -37.38
CA LEU A 449 -16.44 -3.15 -38.61
C LEU A 449 -15.53 -4.29 -39.06
N ARG A 450 -14.21 -4.14 -38.98
CA ARG A 450 -13.25 -5.21 -39.31
C ARG A 450 -13.41 -6.42 -38.40
N THR A 451 -13.53 -6.19 -37.09
CA THR A 451 -13.72 -7.24 -36.09
C THR A 451 -15.07 -7.94 -36.29
N GLU A 452 -16.11 -7.17 -36.54
CA GLU A 452 -17.46 -7.67 -36.69
C GLU A 452 -17.63 -8.44 -38.01
N LYS A 453 -16.94 -8.04 -39.08
CA LYS A 453 -16.92 -8.80 -40.33
C LYS A 453 -16.37 -10.22 -40.14
N VAL A 454 -15.30 -10.38 -39.36
CA VAL A 454 -14.76 -11.71 -39.04
C VAL A 454 -15.79 -12.59 -38.30
N ARG A 455 -16.65 -11.98 -37.48
CA ARG A 455 -17.73 -12.70 -36.78
C ARG A 455 -18.89 -13.02 -37.72
N ALA A 456 -19.28 -12.08 -38.56
CA ALA A 456 -20.30 -12.24 -39.60
C ALA A 456 -19.95 -13.38 -40.55
N ASP A 457 -18.68 -13.51 -40.96
CA ASP A 457 -18.23 -14.58 -41.86
C ASP A 457 -18.34 -15.97 -41.25
N ARG A 458 -18.12 -16.07 -39.93
CA ARG A 458 -18.21 -17.32 -39.19
C ARG A 458 -19.64 -17.72 -38.90
N LYS A 459 -20.49 -16.75 -38.56
CA LYS A 459 -21.88 -16.99 -38.15
C LYS A 459 -22.90 -16.82 -39.29
N LYS A 460 -22.45 -16.36 -40.46
CA LYS A 460 -23.24 -16.16 -41.68
C LYS A 460 -24.43 -15.22 -41.47
N TYR A 461 -24.17 -14.03 -40.94
CA TYR A 461 -25.15 -12.94 -40.89
C TYR A 461 -24.68 -11.71 -41.67
N ASN A 462 -25.63 -10.82 -41.99
CA ASN A 462 -25.40 -9.60 -42.75
C ASN A 462 -25.10 -8.41 -41.83
N ILE A 463 -24.35 -7.43 -42.35
CA ILE A 463 -24.11 -6.15 -41.68
C ILE A 463 -24.71 -5.03 -42.53
N GLY A 464 -25.65 -4.25 -41.99
CA GLY A 464 -26.17 -3.06 -42.66
C GLY A 464 -25.30 -1.84 -42.35
N VAL A 465 -24.77 -1.16 -43.37
CA VAL A 465 -23.98 0.07 -43.22
C VAL A 465 -24.81 1.25 -43.70
N LEU A 466 -25.08 2.19 -42.79
CA LEU A 466 -25.76 3.44 -43.07
C LEU A 466 -24.77 4.59 -42.99
N MET A 467 -24.57 5.33 -44.07
CA MET A 467 -23.83 6.59 -44.09
C MET A 467 -24.83 7.75 -44.09
N MET A 468 -24.63 8.72 -43.22
CA MET A 468 -25.58 9.81 -42.99
C MET A 468 -24.87 11.15 -42.97
N ASP A 469 -25.57 12.19 -43.42
CA ASP A 469 -25.08 13.57 -43.40
C ASP A 469 -26.22 14.54 -43.12
N ILE A 470 -25.92 15.60 -42.36
CA ILE A 470 -26.89 16.62 -41.97
C ILE A 470 -27.14 17.57 -43.15
N ASP A 471 -28.38 17.61 -43.62
CA ASP A 471 -28.75 18.44 -44.75
C ASP A 471 -28.57 19.93 -44.44
N HIS A 472 -27.86 20.64 -45.32
CA HIS A 472 -27.63 22.09 -45.22
C HIS A 472 -26.93 22.53 -43.92
N PHE A 473 -26.11 21.68 -43.29
CA PHE A 473 -25.46 22.01 -42.02
C PHE A 473 -24.55 23.23 -42.07
N LYS A 474 -23.84 23.45 -43.19
CA LYS A 474 -23.09 24.68 -43.42
C LYS A 474 -23.97 25.94 -43.28
N SER A 475 -25.17 25.94 -43.85
CA SER A 475 -26.12 27.05 -43.72
C SER A 475 -26.59 27.26 -42.28
N VAL A 476 -26.72 26.18 -41.49
CA VAL A 476 -27.01 26.28 -40.05
C VAL A 476 -25.87 27.00 -39.32
N ASN A 477 -24.63 26.58 -39.54
CA ASN A 477 -23.46 27.22 -38.93
C ASN A 477 -23.31 28.68 -39.36
N ASP A 478 -23.49 28.98 -40.64
CA ASP A 478 -23.36 30.34 -41.18
C ASP A 478 -24.47 31.27 -40.64
N THR A 479 -25.66 30.73 -40.32
CA THR A 479 -26.82 31.53 -39.86
C THR A 479 -26.86 31.69 -38.34
N TYR A 480 -26.51 30.65 -37.59
CA TYR A 480 -26.70 30.57 -36.13
C TYR A 480 -25.40 30.45 -35.33
N GLY A 481 -24.27 30.27 -36.01
CA GLY A 481 -22.95 30.10 -35.41
C GLY A 481 -22.66 28.66 -34.99
N HIS A 482 -21.36 28.37 -34.85
CA HIS A 482 -20.87 27.05 -34.45
C HIS A 482 -21.46 26.49 -33.14
N PRO A 483 -21.71 27.28 -32.09
CA PRO A 483 -22.32 26.74 -30.87
C PRO A 483 -23.71 26.10 -31.10
N VAL A 484 -24.52 26.66 -32.00
CA VAL A 484 -25.82 26.08 -32.35
C VAL A 484 -25.64 24.84 -33.21
N GLY A 485 -24.68 24.85 -34.15
CA GLY A 485 -24.32 23.65 -34.91
C GLY A 485 -23.88 22.48 -34.04
N ASP A 486 -23.11 22.76 -32.99
CA ASP A 486 -22.66 21.76 -32.01
C ASP A 486 -23.85 21.14 -31.25
N GLU A 487 -24.84 21.93 -30.86
CA GLU A 487 -26.07 21.43 -30.24
C GLU A 487 -26.90 20.58 -31.22
N VAL A 488 -26.96 20.98 -32.50
CA VAL A 488 -27.59 20.17 -33.55
C VAL A 488 -26.92 18.81 -33.69
N ILE A 489 -25.59 18.79 -33.75
CA ILE A 489 -24.79 17.55 -33.82
C ILE A 489 -25.07 16.64 -32.62
N LYS A 490 -25.08 17.18 -31.39
CA LYS A 490 -25.39 16.40 -30.17
C LYS A 490 -26.81 15.85 -30.17
N GLY A 491 -27.79 16.65 -30.59
CA GLY A 491 -29.18 16.23 -30.69
C GLY A 491 -29.37 15.07 -31.66
N ILE A 492 -28.73 15.17 -32.83
CA ILE A 492 -28.77 14.11 -33.85
C ILE A 492 -28.07 12.84 -33.36
N ALA A 493 -26.90 12.95 -32.75
CA ALA A 493 -26.20 11.80 -32.15
C ALA A 493 -27.08 11.05 -31.13
N THR A 494 -27.83 11.80 -30.32
CA THR A 494 -28.77 11.26 -29.33
C THR A 494 -29.95 10.57 -30.01
N ALA A 495 -30.54 11.19 -31.04
CA ALA A 495 -31.63 10.61 -31.81
C ALA A 495 -31.23 9.30 -32.50
N ILE A 496 -30.08 9.27 -33.17
CA ILE A 496 -29.56 8.05 -33.80
C ILE A 496 -29.39 6.93 -32.76
N SER A 497 -28.77 7.25 -31.62
CA SER A 497 -28.54 6.28 -30.53
C SER A 497 -29.82 5.76 -29.87
N GLY A 498 -30.92 6.50 -29.99
CA GLY A 498 -32.25 6.08 -29.51
C GLY A 498 -32.96 5.10 -30.45
N GLU A 499 -32.60 5.11 -31.73
CA GLU A 499 -33.27 4.30 -32.76
C GLU A 499 -32.55 2.98 -33.09
N ILE A 500 -31.41 2.70 -32.46
CA ILE A 500 -30.63 1.46 -32.69
C ILE A 500 -30.58 0.56 -31.46
N ARG A 501 -30.21 -0.70 -31.64
CA ARG A 501 -30.05 -1.66 -30.53
C ARG A 501 -28.69 -1.44 -29.86
N LYS A 502 -28.68 -0.64 -28.78
CA LYS A 502 -27.45 -0.17 -28.09
C LYS A 502 -26.43 -1.25 -27.70
N GLU A 503 -26.88 -2.48 -27.44
CA GLU A 503 -26.03 -3.60 -27.02
C GLU A 503 -25.24 -4.23 -28.18
N ILE A 504 -25.70 -4.04 -29.43
CA ILE A 504 -25.25 -4.81 -30.61
C ILE A 504 -24.86 -3.91 -31.77
N ASP A 505 -25.65 -2.88 -32.07
CA ASP A 505 -25.41 -1.98 -33.19
C ASP A 505 -24.34 -0.93 -32.83
N VAL A 506 -23.57 -0.50 -33.84
CA VAL A 506 -22.48 0.46 -33.66
C VAL A 506 -22.85 1.79 -34.31
N VAL A 507 -22.58 2.89 -33.62
CA VAL A 507 -22.75 4.24 -34.14
C VAL A 507 -21.48 5.06 -33.93
N ALA A 508 -21.09 5.80 -34.97
CA ALA A 508 -19.90 6.62 -34.96
C ALA A 508 -20.14 7.95 -35.66
N ARG A 509 -19.41 8.99 -35.23
CA ARG A 509 -19.23 10.21 -36.00
C ARG A 509 -18.07 10.01 -36.95
N TYR A 510 -18.36 10.07 -38.25
CA TYR A 510 -17.41 9.76 -39.32
C TYR A 510 -16.63 11.00 -39.76
N GLY A 511 -17.31 12.15 -39.79
CA GLY A 511 -16.76 13.45 -40.21
C GLY A 511 -17.33 14.60 -39.38
N GLY A 512 -17.24 15.83 -39.92
CA GLY A 512 -17.75 17.03 -39.23
C GLY A 512 -19.27 16.98 -39.01
N GLU A 513 -20.02 16.61 -40.03
CA GLU A 513 -21.49 16.52 -40.02
C GLU A 513 -22.01 15.13 -40.43
N GLU A 514 -21.10 14.15 -40.49
CA GLU A 514 -21.36 12.82 -41.02
C GLU A 514 -21.37 11.77 -39.92
N PHE A 515 -22.31 10.82 -40.01
CA PHE A 515 -22.46 9.71 -39.07
C PHE A 515 -22.51 8.39 -39.82
N VAL A 516 -21.98 7.33 -39.20
CA VAL A 516 -22.14 5.96 -39.70
C VAL A 516 -22.80 5.11 -38.63
N VAL A 517 -23.77 4.31 -39.06
CA VAL A 517 -24.38 3.25 -38.25
C VAL A 517 -24.09 1.90 -38.90
N ALA A 518 -23.66 0.94 -38.10
CA ALA A 518 -23.53 -0.45 -38.48
C ALA A 518 -24.56 -1.29 -37.72
N LEU A 519 -25.51 -1.84 -38.46
CA LEU A 519 -26.57 -2.70 -37.95
C LEU A 519 -26.13 -4.16 -38.05
N ILE A 520 -26.06 -4.84 -36.91
CA ILE A 520 -25.50 -6.20 -36.83
C ILE A 520 -26.62 -7.23 -36.94
N ASP A 521 -26.48 -8.20 -37.83
CA ASP A 521 -27.49 -9.23 -38.07
C ASP A 521 -28.84 -8.60 -38.45
N THR A 522 -28.86 -7.97 -39.63
CA THR A 522 -30.04 -7.30 -40.18
C THR A 522 -30.34 -7.79 -41.60
N THR A 523 -31.62 -7.89 -41.92
CA THR A 523 -32.10 -8.03 -43.29
C THR A 523 -31.98 -6.71 -44.05
N SER A 524 -32.11 -6.76 -45.38
CA SER A 524 -32.19 -5.55 -46.19
C SER A 524 -33.35 -4.64 -45.80
N GLU A 525 -34.53 -5.22 -45.58
CA GLU A 525 -35.75 -4.50 -45.23
C GLU A 525 -35.59 -3.84 -43.87
N GLY A 526 -35.14 -4.59 -42.86
CA GLY A 526 -34.87 -4.06 -41.51
C GLY A 526 -33.81 -2.96 -41.47
N MET A 527 -32.81 -3.01 -42.37
CA MET A 527 -31.81 -1.94 -42.51
C MET A 527 -32.46 -0.64 -43.01
N VAL A 528 -33.26 -0.73 -44.08
CA VAL A 528 -33.97 0.43 -44.64
C VAL A 528 -35.02 0.98 -43.66
N GLU A 529 -35.73 0.11 -42.96
CA GLU A 529 -36.71 0.51 -41.93
C GLU A 529 -36.03 1.28 -40.79
N THR A 530 -34.87 0.79 -40.31
CA THR A 530 -34.09 1.48 -39.27
C THR A 530 -33.56 2.82 -39.76
N ALA A 531 -33.07 2.89 -41.01
CA ALA A 531 -32.66 4.15 -41.63
C ALA A 531 -33.81 5.16 -41.70
N GLU A 532 -35.00 4.74 -42.13
CA GLU A 532 -36.19 5.60 -42.18
C GLU A 532 -36.65 6.06 -40.80
N ARG A 533 -36.57 5.20 -39.79
CA ARG A 533 -36.83 5.57 -38.40
C ARG A 533 -35.89 6.66 -37.92
N ILE A 534 -34.58 6.48 -38.15
CA ILE A 534 -33.56 7.49 -37.83
C ILE A 534 -33.86 8.82 -38.53
N ARG A 535 -34.12 8.79 -39.85
CA ARG A 535 -34.44 9.99 -40.64
C ARG A 535 -35.65 10.74 -40.08
N LYS A 536 -36.73 10.00 -39.75
CA LYS A 536 -37.95 10.57 -39.15
C LYS A 536 -37.73 11.08 -37.74
N ALA A 537 -36.90 10.42 -36.93
CA ALA A 537 -36.56 10.86 -35.58
C ALA A 537 -35.78 12.19 -35.62
N VAL A 538 -34.79 12.29 -36.50
CA VAL A 538 -34.03 13.53 -36.72
C VAL A 538 -34.94 14.66 -37.21
N GLY A 539 -35.82 14.39 -38.20
CA GLY A 539 -36.74 15.41 -38.73
C GLY A 539 -37.79 15.93 -37.73
N LYS A 540 -37.93 15.29 -36.57
CA LYS A 540 -38.79 15.74 -35.46
C LYS A 540 -38.05 16.56 -34.40
N LEU A 541 -36.72 16.67 -34.49
CA LEU A 541 -35.94 17.45 -33.54
C LEU A 541 -36.21 18.94 -33.75
N GLU A 542 -36.44 19.64 -32.64
CA GLU A 542 -36.60 21.07 -32.58
C GLU A 542 -35.51 21.66 -31.69
N PHE A 543 -34.71 22.56 -32.27
CA PHE A 543 -33.64 23.25 -31.56
C PHE A 543 -34.09 24.67 -31.26
N ASN A 544 -34.21 25.00 -29.97
CA ASN A 544 -34.56 26.33 -29.52
C ASN A 544 -33.41 27.30 -29.84
N VAL A 545 -33.59 28.05 -30.92
CA VAL A 545 -32.71 29.16 -31.29
C VAL A 545 -33.40 30.46 -30.87
N HIS A 546 -32.64 31.49 -30.47
CA HIS A 546 -33.18 32.76 -29.94
C HIS A 546 -34.02 33.60 -30.92
N LYS A 547 -34.44 33.03 -32.05
CA LYS A 547 -35.32 33.63 -33.06
C LYS A 547 -36.64 32.84 -33.05
N THR A 548 -37.75 33.55 -33.24
CA THR A 548 -39.15 33.16 -32.96
C THR A 548 -39.63 31.74 -33.34
N ASP A 549 -38.99 31.03 -34.26
CA ASP A 549 -39.36 29.67 -34.67
C ASP A 549 -38.23 28.66 -34.37
N PRO A 550 -38.53 27.43 -33.90
CA PRO A 550 -37.52 26.41 -33.63
C PRO A 550 -36.81 25.97 -34.91
N LEU A 551 -35.50 25.82 -34.83
CA LEU A 551 -34.69 25.29 -35.94
C LEU A 551 -34.98 23.79 -36.09
N ARG A 552 -35.33 23.38 -37.30
CA ARG A 552 -35.47 21.97 -37.69
C ARG A 552 -34.45 21.63 -38.77
N VAL A 553 -33.91 20.43 -38.69
CA VAL A 553 -32.90 19.90 -39.61
C VAL A 553 -33.30 18.52 -40.09
N THR A 554 -32.82 18.13 -41.26
CA THR A 554 -33.03 16.79 -41.82
C THR A 554 -31.69 16.12 -42.08
N VAL A 555 -31.73 14.82 -42.31
CA VAL A 555 -30.56 14.03 -42.72
C VAL A 555 -30.88 13.27 -43.98
N SER A 556 -29.89 13.17 -44.86
CA SER A 556 -29.90 12.22 -45.98
C SER A 556 -29.13 10.97 -45.56
N ILE A 557 -29.58 9.80 -46.01
CA ILE A 557 -28.98 8.51 -45.61
C ILE A 557 -28.74 7.63 -46.84
N GLY A 558 -27.51 7.16 -47.00
CA GLY A 558 -27.14 6.10 -47.92
C GLY A 558 -27.01 4.76 -47.18
N ALA A 559 -27.59 3.70 -47.73
CA ALA A 559 -27.59 2.37 -47.10
C ALA A 559 -26.94 1.33 -48.01
N PHE A 560 -26.09 0.48 -47.45
CA PHE A 560 -25.50 -0.67 -48.14
C PHE A 560 -25.53 -1.91 -47.25
N LEU A 561 -26.04 -3.02 -47.79
CA LEU A 561 -26.07 -4.31 -47.09
C LEU A 561 -24.79 -5.08 -47.43
N VAL A 562 -24.05 -5.46 -46.39
CA VAL A 562 -22.87 -6.30 -46.50
C VAL A 562 -23.29 -7.75 -46.25
N GLU A 563 -23.28 -8.54 -47.32
CA GLU A 563 -23.48 -9.98 -47.28
C GLU A 563 -22.16 -10.70 -46.93
N PRO A 564 -22.21 -11.95 -46.43
CA PRO A 564 -21.01 -12.69 -46.01
C PRO A 564 -19.91 -12.76 -47.09
N GLU A 565 -20.28 -12.81 -48.36
CA GLU A 565 -19.40 -12.90 -49.52
C GLU A 565 -18.60 -11.60 -49.77
N PHE A 566 -19.09 -10.47 -49.26
CA PHE A 566 -18.47 -9.16 -49.49
C PHE A 566 -17.31 -8.93 -48.51
N SER A 567 -16.06 -8.85 -48.95
CA SER A 567 -14.89 -8.91 -48.04
C SER A 567 -14.36 -7.56 -47.53
N ASP A 568 -14.61 -6.44 -48.24
CA ASP A 568 -13.93 -5.17 -47.98
C ASP A 568 -14.83 -4.13 -47.30
N MET A 569 -14.79 -4.05 -45.97
CA MET A 569 -15.59 -3.09 -45.20
C MET A 569 -15.32 -1.62 -45.55
N LYS A 570 -14.15 -1.25 -46.09
CA LYS A 570 -13.92 0.12 -46.56
C LYS A 570 -14.76 0.41 -47.81
N LYS A 571 -14.82 -0.57 -48.73
CA LYS A 571 -15.68 -0.49 -49.90
C LYS A 571 -17.16 -0.50 -49.52
N ALA A 572 -17.57 -1.20 -48.47
CA ALA A 572 -18.95 -1.16 -47.96
C ALA A 572 -19.35 0.27 -47.53
N VAL A 573 -18.50 0.93 -46.74
CA VAL A 573 -18.71 2.32 -46.33
C VAL A 573 -18.75 3.25 -47.54
N ASN A 574 -17.87 3.05 -48.52
CA ASN A 574 -17.86 3.83 -49.76
C ASN A 574 -19.12 3.62 -50.62
N ASN A 575 -19.68 2.40 -50.65
CA ASN A 575 -20.94 2.14 -51.35
C ASN A 575 -22.11 2.84 -50.66
N ALA A 576 -22.15 2.82 -49.32
CA ALA A 576 -23.13 3.59 -48.56
C ALA A 576 -22.98 5.10 -48.80
N ASP A 577 -21.74 5.60 -48.89
CA ASP A 577 -21.46 7.00 -49.21
C ASP A 577 -21.92 7.41 -50.62
N GLN A 578 -21.72 6.55 -51.63
CA GLN A 578 -22.26 6.78 -52.97
C GLN A 578 -23.79 6.82 -52.99
N ALA A 579 -24.46 5.99 -52.18
CA ALA A 579 -25.91 6.07 -52.02
C ALA A 579 -26.34 7.35 -51.29
N LEU A 580 -25.57 7.81 -50.30
CA LEU A 580 -25.82 9.09 -49.62
C LEU A 580 -25.74 10.25 -50.61
N TYR A 581 -24.73 10.24 -51.49
CA TYR A 581 -24.61 11.23 -52.55
C TYR A 581 -25.87 11.28 -53.44
N LYS A 582 -26.37 10.11 -53.87
CA LYS A 582 -27.65 10.01 -54.61
C LYS A 582 -28.85 10.53 -53.80
N ALA A 583 -28.88 10.29 -52.48
CA ALA A 583 -29.92 10.83 -51.61
C ALA A 583 -29.89 12.36 -51.56
N LYS A 584 -28.70 12.97 -51.52
CA LYS A 584 -28.55 14.43 -51.56
C LYS A 584 -28.97 15.02 -52.91
N ASP A 585 -28.61 14.39 -54.03
CA ASP A 585 -28.97 14.85 -55.37
C ASP A 585 -30.46 14.66 -55.68
N GLY A 586 -31.08 13.61 -55.15
CA GLY A 586 -32.51 13.32 -55.33
C GLY A 586 -33.46 14.17 -54.48
N GLY A 587 -32.99 15.26 -53.86
CA GLY A 587 -33.84 16.19 -53.09
C GLY A 587 -33.64 16.17 -51.57
N ARG A 588 -32.65 15.44 -51.05
CA ARG A 588 -32.32 15.33 -49.61
C ARG A 588 -33.46 14.73 -48.76
N ASN A 589 -33.28 14.62 -47.45
CA ASN A 589 -34.26 14.10 -46.50
C ASN A 589 -34.87 12.76 -46.95
N GLN A 590 -34.03 11.85 -47.43
CA GLN A 590 -34.45 10.54 -47.92
C GLN A 590 -33.39 9.48 -47.65
N VAL A 591 -33.82 8.22 -47.70
CA VAL A 591 -32.95 7.05 -47.64
C VAL A 591 -32.80 6.49 -49.05
N VAL A 592 -31.55 6.32 -49.52
CA VAL A 592 -31.24 5.62 -50.78
C VAL A 592 -30.42 4.39 -50.47
N ARG A 593 -30.81 3.25 -51.03
CA ARG A 593 -30.02 2.02 -50.97
C ARG A 593 -29.08 1.96 -52.17
N PHE A 594 -27.85 1.53 -51.95
CA PHE A 594 -26.92 1.23 -53.03
C PHE A 594 -27.33 -0.09 -53.70
N GLU A 595 -27.59 -0.03 -55.01
CA GLU A 595 -27.82 -1.19 -55.86
C GLU A 595 -26.58 -1.40 -56.72
N THR A 596 -25.98 -2.59 -56.63
CA THR A 596 -24.89 -2.98 -57.54
C THR A 596 -25.50 -3.24 -58.90
N ILE A 597 -25.10 -2.48 -59.92
CA ILE A 597 -25.48 -2.79 -61.30
C ILE A 597 -24.77 -4.10 -61.66
N GLU A 598 -25.53 -5.19 -61.79
CA GLU A 598 -25.06 -6.38 -62.51
C GLU A 598 -24.83 -5.94 -63.96
N THR A 599 -23.57 -5.84 -64.39
CA THR A 599 -23.27 -5.80 -65.82
C THR A 599 -23.72 -7.14 -66.39
N GLU A 600 -24.84 -7.11 -67.14
CA GLU A 600 -25.25 -8.20 -68.00
C GLU A 600 -24.03 -8.66 -68.82
N ALA A 601 -23.68 -9.93 -68.66
CA ALA A 601 -22.79 -10.61 -69.57
C ALA A 601 -23.47 -10.57 -70.95
N VAL A 602 -22.97 -9.71 -71.84
CA VAL A 602 -23.29 -9.79 -73.26
C VAL A 602 -22.77 -11.13 -73.75
N GLY A 603 -23.69 -12.07 -74.00
CA GLY A 603 -23.42 -13.27 -74.78
C GLY A 603 -23.25 -12.89 -76.25
N ASP A 604 -22.05 -13.10 -76.78
CA ASP A 604 -21.72 -14.09 -77.81
C ASP A 604 -20.20 -14.16 -78.02
#